data_AF-A0A3D3BKG5-F1
#
_entry.id   AF-A0A3D3BKG5-F1
#
_cell.length_a   1.000
_cell.length_b   1.000
_cell.length_c   1.000
_cell.angle_alpha   90.00
_cell.angle_beta   90.00
_cell.angle_gamma   90.00
#
_symmetry.space_group_name_H-M   'P 1'
#
loop_
_entity.id
_entity.type
_entity.pdbx_description
1 polymer ?
#
loop_
_entity_poly.entity_id
_entity_poly.type
_entity_poly.pdbx_seq_one_letter_code
_entity_poly.pdbx_strand_id
1 'polypeptide(L)'
;SSIEWAARKARKGFWSLGQLPERIQAIDKNGFRFGVGSVTKIIDSKSFILDSRLRVLLPKADPNVQIGVRFEVRGWVSRSPQSVQNDAPWTLKLKDMTNRVRVF
;
A
#
# COMPACT_ATOMS: atom_id res chain seq x y z
N SER A 1 -6.44 -19.19 -1.85
CA SER A 1 -4.97 -19.26 -1.74
C SER A 1 -4.56 -19.16 -0.27
N SER A 2 -3.65 -20.03 0.18
CA SER A 2 -3.08 -20.09 1.54
C SER A 2 -2.32 -18.81 1.94
N ILE A 3 -1.86 -18.04 0.96
CA ILE A 3 -1.02 -16.86 1.14
C ILE A 3 -1.84 -15.63 1.55
N GLU A 4 -3.07 -15.48 1.05
CA GLU A 4 -3.97 -14.42 1.53
C GLU A 4 -4.31 -14.61 3.01
N TRP A 5 -4.53 -15.86 3.43
CA TRP A 5 -4.73 -16.21 4.84
C TRP A 5 -3.48 -15.94 5.68
N ALA A 6 -2.28 -16.23 5.17
CA ALA A 6 -1.03 -15.90 5.86
C ALA A 6 -0.84 -14.38 6.00
N ALA A 7 -1.12 -13.61 4.95
CA ALA A 7 -1.06 -12.15 4.96
C ALA A 7 -2.07 -11.56 5.97
N ARG A 8 -3.31 -12.07 5.99
CA ARG A 8 -4.34 -11.69 6.97
C ARG A 8 -3.93 -12.01 8.40
N LYS A 9 -3.42 -13.23 8.66
CA LYS A 9 -2.96 -13.66 9.99
C LYS A 9 -1.77 -12.82 10.47
N ALA A 10 -0.86 -12.45 9.55
CA ALA A 10 0.28 -11.58 9.84
C ALA A 10 -0.08 -10.09 9.89
N ARG A 11 -1.32 -9.71 9.58
CA ARG A 11 -1.76 -8.30 9.39
C ARG A 11 -0.88 -7.51 8.41
N LYS A 12 -0.29 -8.20 7.43
CA LYS A 12 0.54 -7.61 6.39
C LYS A 12 -0.26 -7.53 5.09
N GLY A 13 -0.12 -6.43 4.35
CA GLY A 13 -0.75 -6.32 3.03
C GLY A 13 -0.16 -7.33 2.04
N PHE A 14 -1.00 -7.89 1.18
CA PHE A 14 -0.60 -8.95 0.23
C PHE A 14 0.56 -8.53 -0.70
N TRP A 15 0.65 -7.24 -1.03
CA TRP A 15 1.75 -6.64 -1.80
C TRP A 15 3.12 -6.78 -1.14
N SER A 16 3.18 -6.87 0.20
CA SER A 16 4.44 -7.03 0.93
C SER A 16 5.14 -8.35 0.58
N LEU A 17 4.37 -9.32 0.06
CA LEU A 17 4.86 -10.62 -0.38
C LEU A 17 5.23 -10.66 -1.88
N GLY A 18 5.07 -9.56 -2.60
CA GLY A 18 5.45 -9.46 -4.02
C GLY A 18 4.58 -10.25 -4.99
N GLN A 19 3.45 -10.82 -4.54
CA GLN A 19 2.54 -11.62 -5.38
C GLN A 19 1.23 -10.88 -5.68
N LEU A 20 0.59 -11.22 -6.80
CA LEU A 20 -0.78 -10.85 -7.15
C LEU A 20 -1.78 -11.91 -6.64
N PRO A 21 -3.04 -11.55 -6.34
CA PRO A 21 -4.08 -12.56 -6.17
C PRO A 21 -4.19 -13.38 -7.46
N GLU A 22 -4.09 -14.72 -7.34
CA GLU A 22 -3.85 -15.66 -8.46
C GLU A 22 -4.89 -15.67 -9.60
N ARG A 23 -6.04 -15.00 -9.51
CA ARG A 23 -7.04 -15.02 -10.58
C ARG A 23 -7.68 -13.66 -10.81
N ILE A 24 -7.67 -13.25 -12.08
CA ILE A 24 -8.36 -12.06 -12.59
C ILE A 24 -9.89 -12.16 -12.40
N GLN A 25 -10.47 -13.35 -12.26
CA GLN A 25 -11.89 -13.50 -11.89
C GLN A 25 -12.17 -13.26 -10.38
N ALA A 26 -11.13 -13.21 -9.53
CA ALA A 26 -11.26 -12.61 -8.20
C ALA A 26 -11.12 -11.07 -8.26
N ILE A 27 -10.80 -10.50 -9.43
CA ILE A 27 -10.59 -9.07 -9.70
C ILE A 27 -11.84 -8.37 -10.25
N ASP A 28 -12.96 -9.07 -10.48
CA ASP A 28 -14.29 -8.39 -10.45
C ASP A 28 -14.53 -7.71 -9.09
N LYS A 29 -13.77 -8.15 -8.08
CA LYS A 29 -13.48 -7.40 -6.86
C LYS A 29 -11.99 -7.12 -6.77
N ASN A 30 -11.46 -6.30 -7.68
CA ASN A 30 -11.32 -4.89 -7.34
C ASN A 30 -11.28 -4.74 -5.78
N GLY A 31 -10.16 -5.11 -5.16
CA GLY A 31 -10.16 -5.49 -3.75
C GLY A 31 -9.73 -4.34 -2.87
N PHE A 32 -10.64 -3.80 -2.06
CA PHE A 32 -10.26 -2.99 -0.90
C PHE A 32 -9.29 -3.81 -0.04
N ARG A 33 -8.04 -3.36 0.07
CA ARG A 33 -7.02 -4.02 0.87
C ARG A 33 -6.65 -3.17 2.08
N PHE A 34 -6.15 -3.84 3.11
CA PHE A 34 -5.67 -3.28 4.37
C PHE A 34 -4.20 -3.66 4.54
N GLY A 35 -3.37 -2.76 5.05
CA GLY A 35 -2.02 -3.12 5.47
C GLY A 35 -1.34 -2.05 6.31
N VAL A 36 -0.43 -2.50 7.18
CA VAL A 36 0.40 -1.65 8.02
C VAL A 36 1.84 -1.72 7.53
N GLY A 37 2.51 -0.58 7.41
CA GLY A 37 3.93 -0.50 7.04
C GLY A 37 4.58 0.78 7.53
N SER A 38 5.91 0.83 7.45
CA SER A 38 6.70 2.01 7.80
C SER A 38 7.06 2.81 6.55
N VAL A 39 7.03 4.14 6.63
CA VAL A 39 7.49 5.00 5.53
C VAL A 39 8.99 4.82 5.36
N THR A 40 9.41 4.29 4.21
CA THR A 40 10.83 4.12 3.88
C THR A 40 11.36 5.18 2.92
N LYS A 41 10.47 5.79 2.12
CA LYS A 41 10.82 6.87 1.17
C LYS A 41 9.66 7.83 0.99
N ILE A 42 9.94 9.12 0.87
CA ILE A 42 8.97 10.14 0.47
C ILE A 42 9.32 10.57 -0.95
N ILE A 43 8.36 10.49 -1.88
CA ILE A 43 8.56 10.82 -3.29
C ILE A 43 8.21 12.29 -3.52
N ASP A 44 7.06 12.71 -3.00
CA ASP A 44 6.55 14.07 -3.10
C ASP A 44 5.57 14.36 -1.95
N SER A 45 4.98 15.55 -1.92
CA SER A 45 4.07 15.98 -0.84
C SER A 45 2.80 15.12 -0.69
N LYS A 46 2.45 14.32 -1.70
CA LYS A 46 1.29 13.43 -1.73
C LYS A 46 1.64 11.97 -1.92
N SER A 47 2.90 11.60 -2.11
CA SER A 47 3.26 10.21 -2.34
C SER A 47 4.52 9.75 -1.62
N PHE A 48 4.44 8.56 -1.05
CA PHE A 48 5.49 7.94 -0.24
C PHE A 48 5.47 6.43 -0.42
N ILE A 49 6.52 5.74 0.05
CA ILE A 49 6.67 4.29 -0.05
C ILE A 49 6.61 3.69 1.35
N LEU A 50 5.78 2.66 1.53
CA LEU A 50 5.74 1.79 2.69
C LEU A 50 6.54 0.52 2.44
N ASP A 51 7.35 0.14 3.43
CA ASP A 51 8.16 -1.09 3.49
C ASP A 51 8.94 -1.36 2.19
N SER A 52 9.39 -0.29 1.51
CA SER A 52 10.12 -0.32 0.24
C SER A 52 9.44 -1.17 -0.86
N ARG A 53 8.11 -1.22 -0.85
CA ARG A 53 7.32 -2.04 -1.80
C ARG A 53 6.00 -1.42 -2.23
N LEU A 54 5.38 -0.60 -1.39
CA LEU A 54 4.07 -0.01 -1.70
C LEU A 54 4.16 1.51 -1.77
N ARG A 55 4.00 2.07 -2.95
CA ARG A 55 3.74 3.49 -3.12
C ARG A 55 2.32 3.79 -2.65
N VAL A 56 2.15 4.77 -1.76
CA VAL A 56 0.85 5.29 -1.35
C VAL A 56 0.68 6.66 -1.98
N LEU A 57 -0.46 6.88 -2.64
CA LEU A 57 -0.84 8.18 -3.20
C LEU A 57 -2.01 8.75 -2.40
N LEU A 58 -1.76 9.88 -1.75
CA LEU A 58 -2.73 10.61 -0.94
C LEU A 58 -3.61 11.52 -1.82
N PRO A 59 -4.89 11.73 -1.46
CA PRO A 59 -5.74 12.71 -2.14
C PRO A 59 -5.27 14.16 -1.87
N LYS A 60 -4.66 14.41 -0.71
CA LYS A 60 -4.09 15.71 -0.32
C LYS A 60 -2.77 15.52 0.42
N ALA A 61 -1.96 16.59 0.45
CA ALA A 61 -0.69 16.56 1.15
C ALA A 61 -0.89 16.35 2.66
N ASP A 62 0.06 15.69 3.30
CA ASP A 62 0.00 15.40 4.74
C ASP A 62 1.35 15.64 5.41
N PRO A 63 1.45 16.64 6.31
CA PRO A 63 2.72 17.00 6.97
C PRO A 63 3.18 15.96 8.01
N ASN A 64 2.33 15.00 8.38
CA ASN A 64 2.67 13.96 9.35
C ASN A 64 3.37 12.76 8.70
N VAL A 65 3.52 12.75 7.38
CA VAL A 65 4.28 11.71 6.68
C VAL A 65 5.76 12.01 6.84
N GLN A 66 6.44 11.19 7.63
CA GLN A 66 7.88 11.26 7.87
C GLN A 66 8.47 9.85 7.75
N ILE A 67 9.74 9.76 7.35
CA ILE A 67 10.46 8.49 7.28
C ILE A 67 10.45 7.83 8.67
N GLY A 68 10.20 6.52 8.72
CA GLY A 68 10.09 5.74 9.94
C GLY A 68 8.69 5.75 10.58
N VAL A 69 7.81 6.69 10.22
CA VAL A 69 6.42 6.69 10.72
C VAL A 69 5.68 5.48 10.16
N ARG A 70 4.89 4.82 11.01
CA ARG A 70 4.05 3.69 10.61
C ARG A 70 2.64 4.17 10.28
N PHE A 71 2.14 3.70 9.15
CA PHE A 71 0.77 3.91 8.74
C PHE A 71 0.08 2.58 8.48
N GLU A 72 -1.15 2.53 8.94
CA GLU A 72 -2.16 1.67 8.37
C GLU A 72 -2.78 2.36 7.16
N VAL A 73 -2.84 1.68 6.03
CA VAL A 73 -3.47 2.17 4.80
C VAL A 73 -4.51 1.20 4.29
N ARG A 74 -5.59 1.76 3.75
CA ARG A 74 -6.72 1.01 3.22
C ARG A 74 -7.10 1.50 1.84
N GLY A 75 -7.35 0.60 0.90
CA GLY A 75 -7.85 0.98 -0.40
C GLY A 75 -7.34 0.10 -1.54
N TRP A 76 -7.30 0.73 -2.70
CA TRP A 76 -7.22 0.06 -3.99
C TRP A 76 -5.79 0.02 -4.48
N VAL A 77 -5.29 -1.20 -4.70
CA VAL A 77 -3.90 -1.43 -5.16
C VAL A 77 -3.90 -1.73 -6.65
N SER A 78 -3.01 -1.05 -7.38
CA SER A 78 -2.69 -1.30 -8.78
C SER A 78 -1.17 -1.42 -8.94
N ARG A 79 -0.73 -1.82 -10.14
CA ARG A 79 0.70 -1.78 -10.50
C ARG A 79 1.18 -0.32 -10.55
N SER A 80 2.38 -0.07 -10.07
CA SER A 80 2.97 1.27 -10.14
C SER A 80 3.38 1.68 -11.56
N PRO A 81 3.49 3.00 -11.83
CA PRO A 81 4.10 3.49 -13.07
C PRO A 81 5.52 2.97 -13.23
N GLN A 82 5.94 2.75 -14.47
CA GLN A 82 7.23 2.14 -14.81
C GLN A 82 8.43 2.89 -14.20
N SER A 83 8.34 4.22 -14.06
CA SER A 83 9.37 5.06 -13.46
C SER A 83 9.67 4.79 -11.98
N VAL A 84 8.72 4.21 -11.24
CA VAL A 84 8.87 3.94 -9.81
C VAL A 84 8.74 2.46 -9.46
N GLN A 85 8.52 1.60 -10.47
CA GLN A 85 8.21 0.18 -10.28
C GLN A 85 9.35 -0.61 -9.62
N ASN A 86 10.60 -0.19 -9.84
CA ASN A 86 11.78 -0.80 -9.22
C ASN A 86 11.84 -0.54 -7.69
N ASP A 87 11.40 0.64 -7.25
CA ASP A 87 11.38 1.03 -5.84
C ASP A 87 10.10 0.56 -5.13
N ALA A 88 8.98 0.63 -5.84
CA ALA A 88 7.68 0.23 -5.36
C ALA A 88 6.91 -0.37 -6.54
N PRO A 89 6.80 -1.70 -6.64
CA PRO A 89 6.07 -2.33 -7.73
C PRO A 89 4.56 -2.07 -7.67
N TRP A 90 4.04 -1.64 -6.52
CA TRP A 90 2.61 -1.48 -6.25
C TRP A 90 2.26 -0.06 -5.82
N THR A 91 1.13 0.46 -6.30
CA THR A 91 0.56 1.75 -5.89
C THR A 91 -0.80 1.55 -5.24
N LEU A 92 -1.00 2.12 -4.06
CA LEU A 92 -2.31 2.26 -3.42
C LEU A 92 -2.76 3.70 -3.50
N LYS A 93 -3.87 3.96 -4.21
CA LYS A 93 -4.48 5.29 -4.29
C LYS A 93 -5.58 5.43 -3.24
N LEU A 94 -5.39 6.34 -2.30
CA LEU A 94 -6.40 6.63 -1.28
C LEU A 94 -7.51 7.51 -1.86
N LYS A 95 -8.77 7.15 -1.56
CA LYS A 95 -9.94 7.95 -1.92
C LYS A 95 -10.09 9.18 -1.00
N ASP A 96 -9.78 9.00 0.27
CA ASP A 96 -9.86 10.00 1.33
C ASP A 96 -8.72 9.79 2.33
N MET A 97 -8.55 10.73 3.28
CA MET A 97 -7.52 10.63 4.30
C MET A 97 -7.88 9.69 5.46
N THR A 98 -9.15 9.30 5.62
CA THR A 98 -9.55 8.39 6.73
C THR A 98 -9.08 6.96 6.48
N ASN A 99 -8.80 6.64 5.21
CA ASN A 99 -8.15 5.42 4.79
C ASN A 99 -6.64 5.34 5.11
N ARG A 100 -6.09 6.30 5.87
CA ARG A 100 -4.74 6.23 6.41
C ARG A 100 -4.72 6.64 7.89
N VAL A 101 -4.32 5.72 8.74
CA VAL A 101 -4.23 5.91 10.21
C VAL A 101 -2.78 5.74 10.65
N ARG A 102 -2.24 6.70 11.41
CA ARG A 102 -0.91 6.55 12.03
C ARG A 102 -1.01 5.50 13.13
N VAL A 103 -0.05 4.59 13.18
CA VAL A 103 0.05 3.56 14.22
C VAL A 103 1.42 3.63 14.90
N PHE A 104 1.50 3.15 16.14
CA PHE A 104 2.71 3.14 16.96
C PHE A 104 3.29 1.73 17.04
#